data_AF-A0A641AKM7-F1
#
_entry.id   AF-A0A641AKM7-F1
#
_cell.length_a   1.000
_cell.length_b   1.000
_cell.length_c   1.000
_cell.angle_alpha   90.00
_cell.angle_beta   90.00
_cell.angle_gamma   90.00
#
_symmetry.space_group_name_H-M   'P 1'
#
loop_
_entity.id
_entity.type
_entity.pdbx_description
1 polymer ?
#
loop_
_entity_poly.entity_id
_entity_poly.type
_entity_poly.pdbx_seq_one_letter_code
_entity_poly.pdbx_strand_id
1 'polypeptide(L)'
;MTSRQDAIASLAEDVGRALVAFAERLREEDTSPPPAAAAATLGRSLGRSQQKVLDAVAATSATGLTAAEVATKTGIASTNTPRILKALADRGLVTASSETPAVWRALPDGRSDVR
;
A
#
# COMPACT_ATOMS: atom_id res chain seq x y z
N MET A 1 5.74 -35.50 40.03
CA MET A 1 4.53 -35.78 39.22
C MET A 1 3.66 -34.55 39.31
N THR A 2 3.50 -33.78 38.23
CA THR A 2 2.52 -32.68 38.19
C THR A 2 1.12 -33.28 38.28
N SER A 3 0.28 -32.75 39.16
CA SER A 3 -1.10 -33.20 39.27
C SER A 3 -1.82 -32.90 37.96
N ARG A 4 -2.81 -33.72 37.59
CA ARG A 4 -3.70 -33.43 36.45
C ARG A 4 -4.30 -32.03 36.56
N GLN A 5 -4.57 -31.56 37.78
CA GLN A 5 -5.06 -30.21 38.03
C GLN A 5 -4.03 -29.14 37.68
N ASP A 6 -2.74 -29.36 37.95
CA ASP A 6 -1.68 -28.41 37.60
C ASP A 6 -1.52 -28.29 36.07
N ALA A 7 -1.64 -29.41 35.36
CA ALA A 7 -1.59 -29.43 33.89
C ALA A 7 -2.78 -28.69 33.26
N ILE A 8 -3.99 -28.87 33.81
CA ILE A 8 -5.19 -28.15 33.34
C ILE A 8 -5.08 -26.65 33.65
N ALA A 9 -4.57 -26.28 34.83
CA ALA A 9 -4.37 -24.89 35.21
C ALA A 9 -3.35 -24.20 34.29
N SER A 10 -2.22 -24.85 34.00
CA SER A 10 -1.22 -24.35 33.06
C SER A 10 -1.80 -24.14 31.66
N LEU A 11 -2.56 -25.12 31.14
CA LEU A 11 -3.18 -25.00 29.83
C LEU A 11 -4.19 -23.84 29.78
N ALA A 12 -4.99 -23.66 30.82
CA ALA A 12 -5.95 -22.56 30.90
C ALA A 12 -5.24 -21.20 30.90
N GLU A 13 -4.10 -21.09 31.59
CA GLU A 13 -3.29 -19.89 31.61
C GLU A 13 -2.67 -19.59 30.23
N ASP A 14 -2.13 -20.60 29.55
CA ASP A 14 -1.55 -20.47 28.21
C ASP A 14 -2.61 -20.03 27.19
N VAL A 15 -3.81 -20.62 27.23
CA VAL A 15 -4.93 -20.22 26.37
C VAL A 15 -5.36 -18.78 26.66
N GLY A 16 -5.45 -18.39 27.94
CA GLY A 16 -5.76 -17.02 28.33
C GLY A 16 -4.75 -16.01 27.77
N ARG A 17 -3.45 -16.31 27.90
CA ARG A 17 -2.37 -15.47 27.35
C ARG A 17 -2.44 -15.37 25.83
N ALA A 18 -2.70 -16.48 25.14
CA ALA A 18 -2.84 -16.50 23.69
C ALA A 18 -4.02 -15.64 23.20
N LEU A 19 -5.15 -15.70 23.90
CA LEU A 19 -6.34 -14.90 23.56
C LEU A 19 -6.10 -13.39 23.78
N VAL A 20 -5.39 -13.02 24.85
CA VAL A 20 -5.02 -11.61 25.09
C VAL A 20 -4.08 -11.10 24.00
N ALA A 21 -3.03 -11.85 23.67
CA ALA A 21 -2.09 -11.48 22.60
C ALA A 21 -2.77 -11.39 21.22
N PHE A 22 -3.74 -12.26 20.95
CA PHE A 22 -4.56 -12.19 19.74
C PHE A 22 -5.44 -10.94 19.71
N ALA A 23 -6.09 -10.59 20.82
CA ALA A 23 -6.91 -9.39 20.93
C ALA A 23 -6.07 -8.10 20.82
N GLU A 24 -4.86 -8.09 21.37
CA GLU A 24 -3.91 -6.97 21.22
C GLU A 24 -3.50 -6.80 19.76
N ARG A 25 -3.17 -7.89 19.05
CA ARG A 25 -2.88 -7.83 17.60
C ARG A 25 -4.06 -7.33 16.77
N LEU A 26 -5.27 -7.79 17.07
CA LEU A 26 -6.49 -7.28 16.42
C LEU A 26 -6.67 -5.78 16.63
N ARG A 27 -6.38 -5.29 17.84
CA ARG A 27 -6.43 -3.85 18.16
C ARG A 27 -5.29 -3.09 17.50
N GLU A 28 -4.09 -3.65 17.38
CA GLU A 28 -2.97 -3.06 16.63
C GLU A 28 -3.30 -2.97 15.13
N GLU A 29 -3.98 -3.98 14.57
CA GLU A 29 -4.49 -3.95 13.19
C GLU A 29 -5.60 -2.89 13.02
N ASP A 30 -6.48 -2.71 14.00
CA ASP A 30 -7.55 -1.67 14.00
C ASP A 30 -7.04 -0.25 14.35
N THR A 31 -5.92 -0.12 15.06
CA THR A 31 -5.27 1.16 15.38
C THR A 31 -4.18 1.53 14.37
N SER A 32 -3.83 0.61 13.46
CA SER A 32 -3.25 0.99 12.20
C SER A 32 -4.28 1.90 11.52
N PRO A 33 -3.99 3.21 11.32
CA PRO A 33 -4.94 4.09 10.69
C PRO A 33 -5.37 3.43 9.37
N PRO A 34 -6.66 3.43 9.02
CA PRO A 34 -7.08 2.87 7.75
C PRO A 34 -6.15 3.44 6.68
N PRO A 35 -5.65 2.65 5.71
CA PRO A 35 -4.77 3.15 4.64
C PRO A 35 -5.36 4.36 3.86
N ALA A 36 -6.63 4.69 4.11
CA ALA A 36 -7.30 5.90 3.68
C ALA A 36 -6.85 7.22 4.37
N ALA A 37 -6.34 7.20 5.61
CA ALA A 37 -6.00 8.43 6.35
C ALA A 37 -4.62 8.99 5.97
N ALA A 38 -3.66 8.13 5.60
CA ALA A 38 -2.39 8.56 5.02
C ALA A 38 -2.57 9.06 3.56
N ALA A 39 -3.47 8.45 2.80
CA ALA A 39 -3.85 8.92 1.46
C ALA A 39 -4.53 10.30 1.49
N ALA A 40 -5.29 10.62 2.55
CA ALA A 40 -6.00 11.91 2.67
C ALA A 40 -5.10 13.13 2.92
N THR A 41 -3.86 12.93 3.37
CA THR A 41 -2.92 14.04 3.63
C THR A 41 -2.00 14.32 2.44
N LEU A 42 -1.66 13.30 1.64
CA LEU A 42 -0.90 13.47 0.37
C LEU A 42 -1.79 13.85 -0.82
N GLY A 43 -3.07 13.47 -0.81
CA GLY A 43 -4.05 13.80 -1.85
C GLY A 43 -4.43 15.28 -1.97
N ARG A 44 -4.04 16.13 -1.01
CA ARG A 44 -4.41 17.57 -1.01
C ARG A 44 -3.51 18.45 -1.90
N SER A 45 -2.46 17.91 -2.55
CA SER A 45 -1.55 18.69 -3.42
C SER A 45 -1.37 18.15 -4.86
N LEU A 46 -2.15 17.16 -5.28
CA LEU A 46 -2.10 16.62 -6.64
C LEU A 46 -3.07 17.38 -7.54
N GLY A 47 -2.58 17.83 -8.71
CA GLY A 47 -3.46 18.34 -9.76
C GLY A 47 -4.41 17.24 -10.27
N ARG A 48 -5.57 17.60 -10.80
CA ARG A 48 -6.59 16.66 -11.31
C ARG A 48 -6.02 15.57 -12.23
N SER A 49 -5.12 15.93 -13.15
CA SER A 49 -4.47 14.97 -14.05
C SER A 49 -3.51 14.02 -13.34
N GLN A 50 -2.81 14.48 -12.30
CA GLN A 50 -1.90 13.65 -11.51
C GLN A 50 -2.68 12.64 -10.67
N GLN A 51 -3.78 13.08 -10.04
CA GLN A 51 -4.68 12.20 -9.31
C GLN A 51 -5.24 11.11 -10.24
N LYS A 52 -5.73 11.50 -11.42
CA LYS A 52 -6.28 10.57 -12.41
C LYS A 52 -5.27 9.50 -12.86
N VAL A 53 -3.99 9.88 -13.02
CA VAL A 53 -2.91 8.93 -13.34
C VAL A 53 -2.62 8.01 -12.16
N LEU A 54 -2.53 8.56 -10.95
CA LEU A 54 -2.28 7.78 -9.74
C LEU A 54 -3.38 6.72 -9.53
N ASP A 55 -4.65 7.12 -9.67
CA ASP A 55 -5.80 6.22 -9.53
C ASP A 55 -5.75 5.09 -10.57
N ALA A 56 -5.39 5.40 -11.82
CA ALA A 56 -5.29 4.40 -12.89
C ALA A 56 -4.20 3.36 -12.62
N VAL A 57 -3.05 3.80 -12.08
CA VAL A 57 -1.94 2.91 -11.72
C VAL A 57 -2.29 2.09 -10.47
N ALA A 58 -2.86 2.72 -9.44
CA ALA A 58 -3.26 2.07 -8.19
C ALA A 58 -4.31 0.98 -8.40
N ALA A 59 -5.26 1.20 -9.32
CA ALA A 59 -6.28 0.20 -9.68
C ALA A 59 -5.69 -1.11 -10.27
N THR A 60 -4.43 -1.09 -10.69
CA THR A 60 -3.77 -2.24 -11.32
C THR A 60 -2.69 -2.88 -10.43
N SER A 61 -2.56 -2.41 -9.18
CA SER A 61 -1.63 -2.77 -8.09
C SER A 61 -0.46 -3.70 -8.42
N ALA A 62 -0.70 -4.99 -8.71
CA ALA A 62 0.35 -5.98 -8.96
C ALA A 62 0.92 -5.99 -10.40
N THR A 63 0.09 -5.74 -11.41
CA THR A 63 0.50 -5.85 -12.82
C THR A 63 1.25 -4.60 -13.28
N GLY A 64 0.85 -3.44 -12.77
CA GLY A 64 1.35 -2.14 -13.24
C GLY A 64 0.86 -1.78 -14.64
N LEU A 65 1.29 -0.63 -15.15
CA LEU A 65 0.93 -0.11 -16.46
C LEU A 65 2.12 0.58 -17.13
N THR A 66 2.28 0.39 -18.44
CA THR A 66 3.17 1.22 -19.25
C THR A 66 2.63 2.63 -19.40
N ALA A 67 3.49 3.60 -19.75
CA ALA A 67 3.05 4.98 -19.98
C ALA A 67 1.99 5.09 -21.10
N ALA A 68 2.03 4.21 -22.10
CA ALA A 68 1.03 4.15 -23.16
C ALA A 68 -0.33 3.68 -22.62
N GLU A 69 -0.37 2.62 -21.81
CA GLU A 69 -1.60 2.12 -21.21
C GLU A 69 -2.21 3.12 -20.22
N VAL A 70 -1.38 3.84 -19.47
CA VAL A 70 -1.82 4.96 -18.61
C VAL A 70 -2.47 6.05 -19.46
N ALA A 71 -1.86 6.44 -20.58
CA ALA A 71 -2.41 7.44 -21.48
C ALA A 71 -3.79 7.01 -22.01
N THR A 72 -3.93 5.76 -22.45
CA THR A 72 -5.20 5.19 -22.91
C THR A 72 -6.24 5.15 -21.80
N LYS A 73 -5.91 4.65 -20.61
CA LYS A 73 -6.86 4.55 -19.48
C LYS A 73 -7.31 5.92 -18.97
N THR A 74 -6.42 6.91 -18.96
CA THR A 74 -6.71 8.23 -18.40
C THR A 74 -7.23 9.23 -19.43
N GLY A 75 -7.07 8.96 -20.72
CA GLY A 75 -7.33 9.91 -21.81
C GLY A 75 -6.38 11.11 -21.81
N ILE A 76 -5.25 11.01 -21.10
CA ILE A 76 -4.21 12.06 -21.09
C ILE A 76 -3.31 11.84 -22.30
N ALA A 77 -2.91 12.94 -22.95
CA ALA A 77 -2.00 12.89 -24.09
C ALA A 77 -0.72 12.12 -23.74
N SER A 78 -0.33 11.18 -24.59
CA SER A 78 0.87 10.34 -24.40
C SER A 78 2.15 11.13 -24.22
N THR A 79 2.22 12.37 -24.69
CA THR A 79 3.34 13.30 -24.49
C THR A 79 3.44 13.82 -23.05
N ASN A 80 2.31 13.93 -22.35
CA ASN A 80 2.24 14.45 -20.99
C ASN A 80 2.32 13.33 -19.93
N THR A 81 1.90 12.12 -20.29
CA THR A 81 1.83 10.97 -19.36
C THR A 81 3.18 10.62 -18.72
N PRO A 82 4.31 10.54 -19.44
CA PRO A 82 5.62 10.27 -18.83
C PRO A 82 6.05 11.34 -17.83
N ARG A 83 5.76 12.62 -18.11
CA ARG A 83 6.08 13.75 -17.21
C ARG A 83 5.27 13.66 -15.91
N ILE A 84 3.99 13.28 -16.01
CA ILE A 84 3.13 13.10 -14.83
C ILE A 84 3.59 11.91 -13.99
N LEU A 85 3.89 10.78 -14.62
CA LEU A 85 4.39 9.58 -13.94
C LEU A 85 5.71 9.84 -13.22
N LYS A 86 6.64 10.56 -13.86
CA LYS A 86 7.87 11.00 -13.22
C LYS A 86 7.60 11.89 -12.00
N ALA A 87 6.73 12.89 -12.13
CA ALA A 87 6.38 13.76 -11.00
C ALA A 87 5.72 13.02 -9.83
N LEU A 88 5.00 11.92 -10.11
CA LEU A 88 4.45 11.04 -9.07
C LEU A 88 5.54 10.17 -8.43
N ALA A 89 6.52 9.71 -9.21
CA ALA A 89 7.65 8.93 -8.69
C ALA A 89 8.60 9.78 -7.84
N ASP A 90 8.86 11.02 -8.25
CA ASP A 90 9.62 12.00 -7.46
C ASP A 90 8.96 12.27 -6.09
N ARG A 91 7.64 12.06 -6.00
CA ARG A 91 6.83 12.16 -4.77
C ARG A 91 6.70 10.83 -4.02
N GLY A 92 7.34 9.75 -4.49
CA GLY A 92 7.27 8.42 -3.87
C GLY A 92 5.93 7.71 -4.04
N LEU A 93 5.05 8.17 -4.95
CA LEU A 93 3.70 7.62 -5.11
C LEU A 93 3.63 6.46 -6.11
N VAL A 94 4.56 6.43 -7.07
CA VAL A 94 4.69 5.36 -8.05
C VAL A 94 6.15 5.01 -8.26
N THR A 95 6.42 3.80 -8.73
CA THR A 95 7.75 3.34 -9.13
C THR A 95 7.72 2.81 -10.56
N ALA A 96 8.85 2.88 -11.25
CA ALA A 96 9.02 2.38 -12.61
C ALA A 96 9.96 1.16 -12.61
N SER A 97 9.63 0.14 -13.41
CA SER A 97 10.59 -0.93 -13.69
C SER A 97 11.76 -0.42 -14.54
N SER A 98 12.90 -1.10 -14.46
CA SER A 98 14.07 -0.86 -15.31
C SER A 98 13.92 -1.43 -16.73
N GLU A 99 12.79 -2.07 -17.03
CA GLU A 99 12.51 -2.69 -18.32
C GLU A 99 12.10 -1.65 -19.37
N THR A 100 12.19 -2.01 -20.65
CA THR A 100 11.71 -1.17 -21.75
C THR A 100 10.60 -1.91 -22.50
N PRO A 101 9.36 -1.39 -22.52
CA PRO A 101 8.91 -0.15 -21.88
C PRO A 101 8.80 -0.26 -20.35
N ALA A 102 9.07 0.86 -19.65
CA ALA A 102 8.98 0.90 -18.19
C ALA A 102 7.54 0.69 -17.72
N VAL A 103 7.37 -0.22 -16.76
CA VAL A 103 6.09 -0.55 -16.13
C VAL A 103 5.97 0.20 -14.81
N TRP A 104 4.90 0.98 -14.67
CA TRP A 104 4.64 1.84 -13.52
C TRP A 104 3.70 1.16 -12.54
N ARG A 105 4.03 1.21 -11.25
CA ARG A 105 3.23 0.64 -10.16
C ARG A 105 3.06 1.64 -9.04
N ALA A 106 1.90 1.62 -8.38
CA ALA A 106 1.65 2.45 -7.22
C ALA A 106 2.41 1.87 -6.03
N LEU A 107 3.05 2.74 -5.24
CA LEU A 107 3.68 2.33 -4.00
C LEU A 107 2.60 2.22 -2.90
N PRO A 108 2.56 1.12 -2.12
CA PRO A 108 1.52 0.89 -1.11
C PRO A 108 1.42 2.01 -0.06
N ASP A 109 2.48 2.77 0.17
CA ASP A 109 2.56 3.75 1.26
C ASP A 109 3.42 4.99 0.96
N GLY A 110 3.49 5.48 -0.29
CA GLY A 110 4.24 6.73 -0.56
C GLY A 110 5.73 6.71 -0.18
N ARG A 111 6.26 5.56 0.26
CA ARG A 111 7.62 5.36 0.73
C ARG A 111 8.43 4.92 -0.46
N SER A 112 9.24 5.84 -0.93
CA SER A 112 10.36 5.57 -1.83
C SER A 112 11.25 4.51 -1.19
N ASP A 113 11.25 3.28 -1.73
CA ASP A 113 12.37 2.36 -1.53
C ASP A 113 13.54 2.92 -2.32
N VAL A 114 14.29 3.82 -1.69
CA VAL A 114 15.60 4.27 -2.16
C VAL A 114 16.61 3.27 -1.63
N ARG A 115 17.13 2.43 -2.53
CA ARG A 115 18.40 1.72 -2.36
C ARG A 115 19.39 2.22 -3.40
#